data_AF-A0AB34BJJ3-F1
#
_entry.id   AF-A0AB34BJJ3-F1
#
_cell.length_a   1.000
_cell.length_b   1.000
_cell.length_c   1.000
_cell.angle_alpha   90.00
_cell.angle_beta   90.00
_cell.angle_gamma   90.00
#
_symmetry.space_group_name_H-M   'P 1'
#
loop_
_entity.id
_entity.type
_entity.pdbx_description
1 polymer ?
#
loop_
_entity_poly.entity_id
_entity_poly.type
_entity_poly.pdbx_seq_one_letter_code
_entity_poly.pdbx_strand_id
1 'polypeptide(L)'
;MDSTDCFLEILSAYQSSDSGCQVSLLEYCHRFGVDYYKFLGWYRHYKCQLGNSTSPSDVQLAPIHVNGSPSGHSRCTSSPKSVKSDNFEIVSFRLKLGNGVEIRKCNTNLESITALLQNLGTLC
;
A
#
# COMPACT_ATOMS: atom_id res chain seq x y z
N MET A 1 -6.27 -28.54 6.65
CA MET A 1 -5.82 -27.14 6.84
C MET A 1 -6.67 -26.54 7.91
N ASP A 2 -6.06 -26.08 9.01
CA ASP A 2 -6.77 -25.24 9.96
C ASP A 2 -7.22 -23.94 9.25
N SER A 3 -8.38 -23.39 9.65
CA SER A 3 -8.90 -22.17 9.01
C SER A 3 -7.92 -21.01 9.09
N THR A 4 -7.07 -20.96 10.12
CA THR A 4 -6.01 -19.95 10.29
C THR A 4 -4.91 -20.08 9.24
N ASP A 5 -4.44 -21.29 8.93
CA ASP A 5 -3.39 -21.50 7.93
C ASP A 5 -3.86 -21.05 6.54
N CYS A 6 -5.12 -21.36 6.22
CA CYS A 6 -5.75 -20.92 4.97
C CYS A 6 -5.84 -19.39 4.89
N PHE A 7 -6.16 -18.70 5.99
CA PHE A 7 -6.21 -17.24 6.01
C PHE A 7 -4.82 -16.60 5.89
N LEU A 8 -3.79 -17.19 6.49
CA LEU A 8 -2.40 -16.74 6.33
C LEU A 8 -1.90 -16.91 4.90
N GLU A 9 -2.27 -18.01 4.24
CA GLU A 9 -1.93 -18.27 2.84
C GLU A 9 -2.58 -17.23 1.90
N ILE A 10 -3.85 -16.89 2.13
CA ILE A 10 -4.56 -15.81 1.42
C ILE A 10 -3.83 -14.46 1.58
N LEU A 11 -3.40 -14.12 2.79
CA LEU A 11 -2.64 -12.89 3.05
C LEU A 11 -1.29 -12.88 2.34
N SER A 12 -0.57 -13.99 2.40
CA SER A 12 0.74 -14.15 1.77
C SER A 12 0.63 -14.01 0.25
N ALA A 13 -0.36 -14.66 -0.37
CA ALA A 13 -0.61 -14.57 -1.80
C ALA A 13 -0.98 -13.13 -2.23
N TYR A 14 -1.82 -12.46 -1.44
CA TYR A 14 -2.18 -11.06 -1.69
C TYR A 14 -0.97 -10.11 -1.59
N GLN A 15 -0.07 -10.33 -0.62
CA GLN A 15 1.12 -9.49 -0.42
C GLN A 15 2.24 -9.77 -1.43
N SER A 16 2.37 -11.02 -1.88
CA SER A 16 3.37 -11.45 -2.85
C SER A 16 2.97 -11.16 -4.30
N SER A 17 1.75 -10.65 -4.52
CA SER A 17 1.26 -10.27 -5.84
C SER A 17 1.96 -9.00 -6.33
N ASP A 18 3.10 -9.18 -7.02
CA ASP A 18 3.85 -8.12 -7.69
C ASP A 18 3.23 -7.70 -9.04
N SER A 19 2.10 -8.32 -9.39
CA SER A 19 1.45 -8.12 -10.68
C SER A 19 0.68 -6.80 -10.69
N GLY A 20 0.98 -5.92 -11.65
CA GLY A 20 0.28 -4.64 -11.91
C GLY A 20 -1.23 -4.73 -12.20
N CYS A 21 -1.85 -5.89 -11.96
CA CYS A 21 -3.29 -6.10 -11.91
C CYS A 21 -3.72 -6.11 -10.42
N GLN A 22 -4.36 -5.02 -9.98
CA GLN A 22 -4.87 -4.88 -8.60
C GLN A 22 -6.05 -5.83 -8.36
N VAL A 23 -5.76 -7.10 -8.05
CA VAL A 23 -6.76 -8.10 -7.68
C VAL A 23 -7.21 -7.83 -6.25
N SER A 24 -8.53 -7.71 -6.04
CA SER A 24 -9.08 -7.41 -4.71
C SER A 24 -8.91 -8.58 -3.74
N LEU A 25 -8.82 -8.28 -2.44
CA LEU A 25 -8.77 -9.30 -1.39
C LEU A 25 -10.00 -10.22 -1.40
N LEU A 26 -11.16 -9.70 -1.82
CA LEU A 26 -12.39 -10.48 -2.01
C LEU A 26 -12.20 -11.58 -3.06
N GLU A 27 -11.51 -11.27 -4.15
CA GLU A 27 -11.21 -12.22 -5.23
C GLU A 27 -10.28 -13.33 -4.74
N TYR A 28 -9.31 -13.00 -3.88
CA TYR A 28 -8.46 -13.99 -3.23
C TYR A 28 -9.26 -14.89 -2.28
N CYS A 29 -10.13 -14.34 -1.44
CA CYS A 29 -11.02 -15.16 -0.61
C CYS A 29 -11.87 -16.12 -1.46
N HIS A 30 -12.41 -15.64 -2.58
CA HIS A 30 -13.19 -16.47 -3.51
C HIS A 30 -12.35 -17.61 -4.13
N ARG A 31 -11.13 -17.33 -4.60
CA ARG A 31 -10.22 -18.36 -5.16
C ARG A 31 -9.88 -19.48 -4.19
N PHE A 32 -9.79 -19.15 -2.91
CA PHE A 32 -9.50 -20.10 -1.84
C PHE A 32 -10.76 -20.72 -1.22
N GLY A 33 -11.96 -20.40 -1.73
CA GLY A 33 -13.23 -20.93 -1.22
C GLY A 33 -13.58 -20.43 0.18
N VAL A 34 -13.07 -19.26 0.56
CA VAL A 34 -13.23 -18.67 1.89
C VAL A 34 -14.28 -17.56 1.86
N ASP A 35 -15.19 -17.58 2.84
CA ASP A 35 -16.12 -16.47 3.07
C ASP A 35 -15.35 -15.20 3.48
N TYR A 36 -15.57 -14.14 2.71
CA TYR A 36 -14.86 -12.88 2.89
C TYR A 36 -15.11 -12.23 4.25
N TYR A 37 -16.33 -12.31 4.79
CA TYR A 37 -16.65 -11.71 6.08
C TYR A 37 -16.04 -12.48 7.25
N LYS A 38 -15.94 -13.81 7.14
CA LYS A 38 -15.19 -14.64 8.10
C LYS A 38 -13.70 -14.30 8.08
N PHE A 39 -13.10 -14.20 6.90
CA PHE A 39 -11.71 -13.77 6.74
C PHE A 39 -11.49 -12.37 7.32
N LEU A 40 -12.39 -11.43 7.04
CA LEU A 40 -12.29 -10.05 7.52
C LEU A 40 -12.38 -9.96 9.04
N GLY A 41 -13.25 -10.76 9.67
CA GLY A 41 -13.36 -10.89 11.12
C GLY A 41 -12.03 -11.39 11.72
N TRP A 42 -11.49 -12.47 11.16
CA TRP A 42 -10.19 -13.00 11.58
C TRP A 42 -9.05 -11.99 11.39
N TYR A 43 -8.98 -11.30 10.24
CA TYR A 43 -7.94 -10.33 9.93
C TYR A 43 -7.92 -9.14 10.91
N ARG A 44 -9.09 -8.68 11.36
CA ARG A 44 -9.19 -7.63 12.39
C ARG A 44 -8.57 -8.08 13.70
N HIS A 45 -8.89 -9.29 14.15
CA HIS A 45 -8.30 -9.86 15.36
C HIS A 45 -6.79 -10.09 15.22
N TYR A 46 -6.34 -10.61 14.09
CA TYR A 46 -4.93 -10.81 13.75
C TYR A 46 -4.14 -9.51 13.80
N LYS A 47 -4.67 -8.41 13.22
CA LYS A 47 -4.02 -7.09 13.26
C LYS A 47 -3.96 -6.49 14.66
N CYS A 48 -5.00 -6.67 15.47
CA CYS A 48 -4.99 -6.22 16.87
C CYS A 48 -3.91 -6.95 17.68
N GLN A 49 -3.71 -8.26 17.45
CA GLN A 49 -2.66 -9.02 18.12
C GLN A 49 -1.25 -8.59 17.68
N LEU A 50 -1.07 -8.27 16.39
CA LEU A 50 0.20 -7.76 15.86
C LEU A 50 0.59 -6.40 16.46
N GLY A 51 -0.39 -5.52 16.70
CA GLY A 51 -0.17 -4.20 17.33
C GLY A 51 0.07 -4.26 18.84
N ASN A 52 -0.45 -5.29 19.51
CA ASN A 52 -0.33 -5.46 20.97
C ASN A 52 0.90 -6.28 21.38
N SER A 53 1.55 -6.97 20.43
CA SER A 53 2.80 -7.70 20.65
C SER A 53 4.00 -6.76 20.43
N THR A 54 4.17 -5.74 21.28
CA THR A 54 5.49 -5.14 21.49
C THR A 54 6.16 -5.89 22.64
N SER A 55 6.56 -7.13 22.37
CA SER A 55 7.60 -7.84 23.12
C SER A 55 8.78 -8.04 22.16
N PRO A 56 10.00 -7.60 22.49
CA PRO A 56 11.13 -7.53 21.56
C PRO A 56 11.82 -8.89 21.34
N SER A 57 11.06 -10.00 21.35
CA SER A 57 11.65 -11.34 21.27
C SER A 57 10.76 -12.26 20.45
N ASP A 58 11.38 -12.82 19.40
CA ASP A 58 10.90 -13.95 18.60
C ASP A 58 9.78 -13.69 17.57
N VAL A 59 10.05 -12.83 16.59
CA VAL A 59 10.23 -13.24 15.17
C VAL A 59 11.10 -12.17 14.53
N GLN A 60 12.39 -12.47 14.35
CA GLN A 60 13.25 -11.68 13.49
C GLN A 60 12.77 -11.88 12.05
N LEU A 61 11.82 -11.05 11.62
CA LEU A 61 11.64 -10.74 10.19
C LEU A 61 13.04 -10.37 9.70
N ALA A 62 13.59 -11.17 8.78
CA ALA A 62 14.91 -10.92 8.23
C ALA A 62 14.99 -9.43 7.85
N PRO A 63 15.95 -8.66 8.41
CA PRO A 63 16.11 -7.28 8.01
C PRO A 63 16.30 -7.28 6.50
N ILE A 64 15.47 -6.54 5.79
CA ILE A 64 15.70 -6.28 4.38
C ILE A 64 17.11 -5.73 4.29
N HIS A 65 18.02 -6.48 3.65
CA HIS A 65 19.37 -6.02 3.40
C HIS A 65 19.28 -4.86 2.43
N VAL A 66 19.23 -3.64 2.98
CA VAL A 66 19.36 -2.42 2.19
C VAL A 66 20.85 -2.31 1.88
N ASN A 67 21.25 -2.75 0.68
CA ASN A 67 22.54 -2.37 0.13
C ASN A 67 22.53 -0.84 -0.03
N GLY A 68 23.08 -0.14 0.96
CA GLY A 68 23.36 1.29 0.91
C GLY A 68 22.62 2.10 1.94
N SER A 69 23.21 2.26 3.12
CA SER A 69 22.98 3.46 3.93
C SER A 69 23.54 4.67 3.19
N PRO A 70 22.78 5.75 2.93
CA PRO A 70 23.42 7.03 2.67
C PRO A 70 23.82 7.61 4.03
N SER A 71 24.97 7.16 4.52
CA SER A 71 25.76 7.98 5.43
C SER A 71 26.13 9.25 4.70
N GLY A 72 25.72 10.39 5.26
CA GLY A 72 26.46 11.65 5.24
C GLY A 72 26.95 12.19 3.90
N HIS A 73 26.42 13.36 3.54
CA HIS A 73 27.12 14.37 2.74
C HIS A 73 27.58 13.92 1.35
N SER A 74 26.66 13.99 0.39
CA SER A 74 27.05 14.46 -0.94
C SER A 74 25.89 15.26 -1.52
N ARG A 75 26.18 16.51 -1.89
CA ARG A 75 25.34 17.32 -2.76
C ARG A 75 25.25 16.55 -4.09
N CYS A 76 24.27 15.67 -4.21
CA CYS A 76 23.88 15.11 -5.49
C CYS A 76 23.20 16.22 -6.28
N THR A 77 24.02 17.01 -6.98
CA THR A 77 23.60 17.78 -8.14
C THR A 77 23.30 16.79 -9.27
N SER A 78 22.22 16.03 -9.13
CA SER A 78 21.60 15.36 -10.25
C SER A 78 20.18 15.84 -10.26
N SER A 79 19.94 16.92 -11.02
CA SER A 79 18.60 17.28 -11.47
C SER A 79 17.88 16.00 -11.86
N PRO A 80 16.64 15.77 -11.40
CA PRO A 80 15.91 14.57 -11.79
C PRO A 80 15.95 14.50 -13.31
N LYS A 81 16.51 13.41 -13.85
CA LYS A 81 16.45 13.13 -15.28
C LYS A 81 14.98 13.24 -15.63
N SER A 82 14.65 14.25 -16.41
CA SER A 82 13.31 14.46 -16.95
C SER A 82 12.96 13.20 -17.71
N VAL A 83 12.23 12.31 -17.05
CA VAL A 83 11.53 11.22 -17.69
C VAL A 83 10.58 11.96 -18.62
N LYS A 84 10.88 11.91 -19.92
CA LYS A 84 9.99 12.47 -20.93
C LYS A 84 8.60 11.99 -20.57
N SER A 85 7.70 12.95 -20.38
CA SER A 85 6.30 12.74 -20.03
C SER A 85 5.65 11.94 -21.16
N ASP A 86 5.84 10.63 -21.16
CA ASP A 86 4.83 9.74 -21.72
C ASP A 86 3.52 10.13 -21.03
N ASN A 87 2.47 10.31 -21.82
CA ASN A 87 1.16 10.73 -21.31
C ASN A 87 0.62 9.63 -20.38
N PHE A 88 1.02 9.67 -19.11
CA PHE A 88 0.48 8.80 -18.08
C PHE A 88 -0.97 9.21 -17.84
N GLU A 89 -1.89 8.43 -18.40
CA GLU A 89 -3.31 8.58 -18.16
C GLU A 89 -3.64 8.00 -16.78
N ILE A 90 -4.13 8.85 -15.88
CA ILE A 90 -4.46 8.43 -14.52
C ILE A 90 -5.93 8.07 -14.49
N VAL A 91 -6.19 6.76 -14.58
CA VAL A 91 -7.55 6.20 -14.58
C VAL A 91 -8.33 6.58 -13.32
N SER A 92 -7.67 6.60 -12.17
CA SER A 92 -8.30 6.97 -10.90
C SER A 92 -7.30 7.53 -9.89
N PHE A 93 -7.70 8.60 -9.23
CA PHE A 93 -7.05 9.26 -8.10
C PHE A 93 -8.03 9.36 -6.94
N ARG A 94 -7.58 9.00 -5.73
CA ARG A 94 -8.37 9.07 -4.49
C ARG A 94 -7.51 9.64 -3.37
N LEU A 95 -7.98 10.70 -2.75
CA LEU A 95 -7.36 11.34 -1.59
C LEU A 95 -8.35 11.37 -0.44
N LYS A 96 -7.96 10.84 0.73
CA LYS A 96 -8.77 10.86 1.95
C LYS A 96 -8.06 11.71 3.00
N LEU A 97 -8.73 12.76 3.45
CA LEU A 97 -8.23 13.67 4.47
C LEU A 97 -8.50 13.12 5.88
N GLY A 98 -7.72 13.58 6.87
CA GLY A 98 -7.85 13.13 8.27
C GLY A 98 -9.23 13.42 8.89
N ASN A 99 -9.94 14.43 8.38
CA ASN A 99 -11.32 14.77 8.78
C ASN A 99 -12.38 13.87 8.12
N GLY A 100 -11.98 12.87 7.33
CA GLY A 100 -12.86 11.91 6.67
C GLY A 100 -13.36 12.35 5.29
N VAL A 101 -13.07 13.58 4.84
CA VAL A 101 -13.41 14.05 3.49
C VAL A 101 -12.61 13.27 2.45
N GLU A 102 -13.28 12.89 1.37
CA GLU A 102 -12.68 12.13 0.28
C GLU A 102 -12.84 12.85 -1.06
N ILE A 103 -11.73 13.02 -1.77
CA ILE A 103 -11.66 13.61 -3.10
C ILE A 103 -11.31 12.51 -4.09
N ARG A 104 -12.14 12.34 -5.11
CA ARG A 104 -11.94 11.35 -6.18
C ARG A 104 -11.88 12.06 -7.53
N LYS A 105 -10.93 11.67 -8.37
CA LYS A 105 -10.83 12.10 -9.77
C LYS A 105 -10.61 10.86 -10.64
N CYS A 106 -11.42 10.69 -11.67
CA CYS A 106 -11.24 9.63 -12.67
C CYS A 106 -10.73 10.24 -13.96
N ASN A 107 -10.00 9.46 -14.76
CA ASN A 107 -9.50 9.85 -16.09
C ASN A 107 -8.83 11.25 -16.09
N THR A 108 -7.92 11.45 -15.15
CA THR A 108 -7.23 12.71 -14.93
C THR A 108 -5.78 12.61 -15.43
N ASN A 109 -5.10 13.73 -15.51
CA ASN A 109 -3.66 13.77 -15.74
C ASN A 109 -2.90 14.16 -14.46
N LEU A 110 -1.58 13.95 -14.50
CA LEU A 110 -0.69 14.26 -13.39
C LEU A 110 -0.74 15.76 -13.03
N GLU A 111 -0.77 16.64 -14.03
CA GLU A 111 -0.83 18.09 -13.85
C GLU A 111 -2.04 18.54 -13.02
N SER A 112 -3.23 18.01 -13.30
CA SER A 112 -4.45 18.33 -12.55
C SER A 112 -4.40 17.82 -11.11
N ILE A 113 -3.75 16.68 -10.86
CA ILE A 113 -3.53 16.17 -9.49
C ILE A 113 -2.53 17.07 -8.76
N THR A 114 -1.43 17.44 -9.40
CA THR A 114 -0.42 18.32 -8.81
C THR A 114 -1.04 19.67 -8.42
N ALA A 115 -1.84 20.28 -9.31
CA ALA A 115 -2.55 21.52 -9.00
C ALA A 115 -3.54 21.36 -7.84
N LEU A 116 -4.28 20.25 -7.77
CA LEU A 116 -5.17 19.95 -6.65
C LEU A 116 -4.40 19.89 -5.33
N LEU A 117 -3.27 19.16 -5.29
CA LEU A 117 -2.47 19.01 -4.08
C LEU A 117 -1.82 20.33 -3.65
N GLN A 118 -1.38 21.16 -4.60
CA GLN A 118 -0.85 22.50 -4.31
C GLN A 118 -1.91 23.41 -3.69
N ASN A 119 -3.13 23.43 -4.23
CA ASN A 119 -4.25 24.21 -3.67
C ASN A 119 -4.67 23.73 -2.28
N LEU A 120 -4.53 22.45 -1.99
CA LEU A 120 -4.77 21.93 -0.64
C LEU A 120 -3.64 22.30 0.32
N GLY A 121 -2.40 22.32 -0.15
CA GLY A 121 -1.24 22.74 0.64
C GLY A 121 -1.24 24.20 1.04
N THR A 122 -1.93 25.08 0.31
CA THR A 122 -2.08 26.50 0.68
C THR A 122 -3.20 26.75 1.69
N LEU A 123 -4.02 25.74 2.01
CA LEU A 123 -5.11 25.81 2.99
C LEU A 123 -4.69 25.33 4.39
N CYS A 124 -3.45 24.87 4.56
CA CYS A 124 -2.83 24.43 5.82
C CYS A 124 -1.71 25.37 6.24
#